data_AF-A0A356BX89-F1
#
_entry.id   AF-A0A356BX89-F1
#
_cell.length_a   1.000
_cell.length_b   1.000
_cell.length_c   1.000
_cell.angle_alpha   90.00
_cell.angle_beta   90.00
_cell.angle_gamma   90.00
#
_symmetry.space_group_name_H-M   'P 1'
#
loop_
_entity.id
_entity.type
_entity.pdbx_description
1 polymer ?
#
loop_
_entity_poly.entity_id
_entity_poly.type
_entity_poly.pdbx_seq_one_letter_code
_entity_poly.pdbx_strand_id
1 'polypeptide(L)'
;REEKPLGELAAEHEISPNQLRNWKKEFLENATRVFSESKQEKELRAKEKAMDEERRELMAKVGQLTIEVDWLKKKSAEVLG
;
A
#
# COMPACT_ATOMS: atom_id res chain seq x y z
N ARG A 1 20.91 -3.86 -27.28
CA ARG A 1 21.35 -3.33 -25.96
C ARG A 1 22.67 -4.02 -25.69
N GLU A 2 23.79 -3.34 -25.88
CA GLU A 2 25.11 -3.95 -25.65
C GLU A 2 25.40 -3.92 -24.15
N GLU A 3 25.61 -5.10 -23.56
CA GLU A 3 26.09 -5.22 -22.19
C GLU A 3 27.61 -5.07 -22.22
N LYS A 4 28.13 -3.95 -21.72
CA LYS A 4 29.57 -3.77 -21.55
C LYS A 4 30.12 -4.83 -20.58
N PRO A 5 31.27 -5.44 -20.86
CA PRO A 5 31.97 -6.31 -19.93
C PRO A 5 32.20 -5.63 -18.57
N LEU A 6 32.07 -6.40 -17.49
CA LEU A 6 32.19 -5.86 -16.13
C LEU A 6 33.54 -5.17 -15.87
N GLY A 7 34.61 -5.62 -16.52
CA GLY A 7 35.93 -4.98 -16.45
C GLY A 7 35.99 -3.61 -17.13
N GLU A 8 35.32 -3.45 -18.27
CA GLU A 8 35.22 -2.16 -18.96
C GLU A 8 34.39 -1.17 -18.14
N LEU A 9 33.27 -1.66 -17.57
CA LEU A 9 32.42 -0.86 -16.70
C LEU A 9 33.14 -0.43 -15.41
N ALA A 10 33.94 -1.33 -14.84
CA ALA A 10 34.78 -1.04 -13.68
C ALA A 10 35.81 0.06 -14.00
N ALA A 11 36.47 -0.01 -15.16
CA ALA A 11 37.44 0.98 -15.59
C ALA A 11 36.78 2.35 -15.90
N GLU A 12 35.65 2.35 -16.61
CA GLU A 12 34.91 3.58 -16.97
C GLU A 12 34.44 4.37 -15.74
N HIS A 13 34.11 3.66 -14.65
CA HIS A 13 33.66 4.27 -13.41
C HIS A 13 34.74 4.33 -12.32
N GLU A 14 36.00 4.00 -12.65
CA GLU A 14 37.12 4.00 -11.71
C GLU A 14 36.89 3.15 -10.46
N ILE A 15 36.11 2.07 -10.60
CA ILE A 15 35.80 1.11 -9.53
C ILE A 15 36.72 -0.10 -9.69
N SER A 16 37.18 -0.68 -8.57
CA SER A 16 37.89 -1.97 -8.62
C SER A 16 36.98 -3.06 -9.21
N PRO A 17 37.44 -3.86 -10.21
CA PRO A 17 36.65 -4.97 -10.76
C PRO A 17 36.17 -5.96 -9.70
N ASN A 18 36.95 -6.13 -8.63
CA ASN A 18 36.59 -6.99 -7.51
C ASN A 18 35.40 -6.44 -6.72
N GLN A 19 35.37 -5.12 -6.50
CA GLN A 19 34.32 -4.41 -5.78
C GLN A 19 33.01 -4.40 -6.58
N LEU A 20 33.09 -4.13 -7.89
CA LEU A 20 31.92 -4.19 -8.76
C LEU A 20 31.32 -5.61 -8.85
N ARG A 21 32.17 -6.64 -8.84
CA ARG A 21 31.72 -8.05 -8.79
C ARG A 21 31.01 -8.38 -7.48
N ASN A 22 31.54 -7.91 -6.36
CA ASN A 22 30.92 -8.10 -5.04
C ASN A 22 29.57 -7.39 -4.97
N TRP A 23 29.48 -6.14 -5.40
CA TRP A 23 28.20 -5.41 -5.45
C TRP A 23 27.17 -6.06 -6.36
N LYS A 24 27.58 -6.55 -7.54
CA LYS A 24 26.66 -7.31 -8.42
C LYS A 24 26.10 -8.54 -7.71
N LYS A 25 26.95 -9.28 -6.99
CA LYS A 25 26.53 -10.46 -6.22
C LYS A 25 25.55 -10.07 -5.12
N GLU A 26 25.90 -9.09 -4.28
CA GLU A 26 25.06 -8.60 -3.19
C GLU A 26 23.70 -8.09 -3.70
N PHE A 27 23.71 -7.37 -4.82
CA PHE A 27 22.49 -6.87 -5.45
C PHE A 27 21.61 -8.04 -5.91
N LEU A 28 22.14 -9.04 -6.61
CA LEU A 28 21.34 -10.18 -7.07
C LEU A 28 20.78 -11.01 -5.90
N GLU A 29 21.54 -11.16 -4.82
CA GLU A 29 21.11 -11.87 -3.61
C GLU A 29 20.02 -11.11 -2.83
N ASN A 30 20.05 -9.77 -2.85
CA ASN A 30 19.16 -8.94 -2.05
C ASN A 30 18.07 -8.20 -2.84
N ALA A 31 18.11 -8.19 -4.17
CA ALA A 31 17.21 -7.38 -5.01
C ALA A 31 15.74 -7.71 -4.72
N THR A 32 15.42 -8.99 -4.62
CA THR A 32 14.06 -9.43 -4.28
C THR A 32 13.60 -8.94 -2.92
N ARG A 33 14.50 -8.83 -1.93
CA ARG A 33 14.18 -8.29 -0.60
C ARG A 33 13.91 -6.79 -0.63
N VAL A 34 14.64 -6.02 -1.44
CA VAL A 34 14.47 -4.55 -1.55
C VAL A 34 13.19 -4.18 -2.28
N PHE A 35 12.82 -4.96 -3.31
CA PHE A 35 11.64 -4.70 -4.13
C PHE A 35 10.41 -5.55 -3.75
N SER A 36 10.55 -6.49 -2.81
CA SER A 36 9.38 -7.17 -2.25
C SER A 36 8.71 -6.27 -1.24
N GLU A 37 7.39 -6.20 -1.35
CA GLU A 37 6.55 -5.63 -0.32
C GLU A 37 6.83 -6.34 1.01
N SER A 38 7.25 -5.56 2.00
CA SER A 38 7.59 -6.09 3.32
C SER A 38 6.35 -6.69 3.97
N LYS A 39 6.56 -7.67 4.87
CA LYS A 39 5.45 -8.24 5.66
C LYS A 39 4.69 -7.15 6.42
N GLN A 40 5.40 -6.14 6.91
CA GLN A 40 4.82 -5.00 7.62
C GLN A 40 3.93 -4.13 6.72
N GLU A 41 4.34 -3.86 5.48
CA GLU A 41 3.51 -3.11 4.51
C GLU A 41 2.25 -3.89 4.15
N LYS A 42 2.34 -5.21 3.99
CA LYS A 42 1.15 -6.08 3.76
C LYS A 42 0.18 -6.00 4.93
N GLU A 43 0.69 -6.08 6.16
CA GLU A 43 -0.15 -5.99 7.36
C GLU A 43 -0.78 -4.60 7.51
N LEU A 44 -0.05 -3.53 7.20
CA LEU A 44 -0.57 -2.16 7.21
C LEU A 44 -1.71 -2.00 6.20
N ARG A 45 -1.52 -2.44 4.94
CA ARG A 45 -2.58 -2.40 3.92
C ARG A 45 -3.80 -3.24 4.30
N ALA A 46 -3.60 -4.39 4.92
CA ALA A 46 -4.70 -5.22 5.39
C ALA A 46 -5.51 -4.52 6.50
N LYS A 47 -4.84 -3.84 7.43
CA LYS A 47 -5.49 -3.04 8.48
C LYS A 47 -6.24 -1.85 7.91
N GLU A 48 -5.64 -1.13 6.97
CA GLU A 48 -6.28 0.01 6.29
C GLU A 48 -7.56 -0.44 5.58
N LYS A 49 -7.50 -1.55 4.83
CA LYS A 49 -8.67 -2.12 4.16
C LYS A 49 -9.78 -2.53 5.14
N ALA A 50 -9.42 -3.10 6.29
CA ALA A 50 -10.39 -3.46 7.31
C ALA A 50 -11.07 -2.23 7.93
N MET A 51 -10.31 -1.17 8.20
CA MET A 51 -10.87 0.09 8.71
C MET A 51 -11.79 0.77 7.68
N ASP A 52 -11.43 0.75 6.39
CA ASP A 52 -12.27 1.32 5.34
C ASP A 52 -13.60 0.57 5.19
N GLU A 53 -13.57 -0.76 5.34
CA GLU A 53 -14.79 -1.58 5.31
C GLU A 53 -15.70 -1.26 6.51
N GLU A 54 -15.15 -1.24 7.72
CA GLU A 54 -15.91 -0.86 8.94
C GLU A 54 -16.49 0.54 8.81
N ARG A 55 -15.70 1.50 8.33
CA ARG A 55 -16.15 2.88 8.10
C ARG A 55 -17.31 2.92 7.11
N ARG A 56 -17.26 2.13 6.04
CA ARG A 56 -18.32 2.05 5.03
C ARG A 56 -19.61 1.52 5.63
N GLU A 57 -19.54 0.44 6.41
CA GLU A 57 -20.69 -0.15 7.09
C GLU A 57 -21.34 0.84 8.06
N LEU A 58 -20.53 1.53 8.87
CA LEU A 58 -21.01 2.55 9.79
C LEU A 58 -21.67 3.73 9.06
N MET A 59 -21.08 4.21 7.97
CA MET A 59 -21.68 5.29 7.16
C MET A 59 -23.02 4.87 6.55
N ALA A 60 -23.13 3.64 6.06
CA ALA A 60 -24.40 3.12 5.56
C ALA A 60 -25.46 3.08 6.67
N LYS A 61 -25.08 2.65 7.88
CA LYS A 61 -25.99 2.60 9.03
C LYS A 61 -26.44 3.99 9.46
N VAL A 62 -25.53 4.97 9.48
CA VAL A 62 -25.86 6.37 9.76
C VAL A 62 -26.85 6.91 8.72
N GLY A 63 -26.65 6.63 7.44
CA GLY A 63 -27.59 7.01 6.38
C GLY A 63 -28.98 6.41 6.58
N GLN A 64 -29.06 5.10 6.88
CA GLN A 64 -30.32 4.43 7.19
C GLN A 64 -31.02 5.07 8.39
N LEU A 65 -30.31 5.25 9.50
CA LEU A 65 -30.87 5.84 10.72
C LEU A 65 -31.33 7.28 10.50
N THR A 66 -30.64 8.05 9.67
CA THR A 66 -31.05 9.41 9.33
C THR A 66 -32.41 9.41 8.64
N ILE A 67 -32.60 8.52 7.65
CA ILE A 67 -33.88 8.36 6.95
C ILE A 67 -34.99 7.92 7.91
N GLU A 68 -34.72 6.93 8.76
CA GLU A 68 -35.68 6.42 9.74
C GLU A 68 -36.11 7.51 10.73
N VAL A 69 -35.14 8.27 11.26
CA VAL A 69 -35.39 9.38 12.20
C VAL A 69 -36.20 10.48 11.54
N ASP A 70 -35.87 10.89 10.31
CA ASP A 70 -36.59 11.95 9.61
C ASP A 70 -38.02 11.53 9.27
N TRP A 71 -38.21 10.27 8.88
CA TRP A 71 -39.55 9.71 8.67
C TRP A 71 -40.38 9.69 9.95
N LEU A 72 -39.81 9.25 11.07
CA LEU A 72 -40.49 9.23 12.37
C LEU A 72 -40.84 10.64 12.85
N LYS A 73 -39.93 11.61 12.71
CA LYS A 73 -40.21 13.02 13.02
C LYS A 73 -41.39 13.56 12.21
N LYS A 74 -41.41 13.28 10.89
CA LYS A 74 -42.52 13.67 10.02
C LYS A 74 -43.84 13.05 10.48
N LYS A 75 -43.85 11.74 10.75
CA LYS A 75 -45.05 11.03 11.23
C LYS A 75 -45.53 11.50 12.59
N SER A 76 -44.61 11.76 13.51
CA SER A 76 -44.97 12.32 14.81
C SER A 76 -45.62 13.71 14.68
N ALA A 77 -45.12 14.56 13.78
CA ALA A 77 -45.71 15.86 13.52
C ALA A 77 -47.10 15.76 12.85
N GLU A 78 -47.31 14.79 11.95
CA GLU A 78 -48.63 14.54 11.33
C GLU A 78 -49.69 14.03 12.33
N VAL A 79 -49.27 13.34 13.40
CA VAL A 79 -50.18 12.68 14.35
C VAL A 79 -50.40 13.50 15.63
N LEU A 80 -49.38 14.23 16.10
CA LEU A 80 -49.40 14.95 17.38
C LEU A 80 -49.38 16.49 17.24
N GLY A 81 -49.14 17.00 16.03
CA GLY A 81 -49.30 18.42 15.67
C GLY A 81 -50.68 18.68 15.10
#